data_AF-A0A6V8CAE9-F1
#
_entry.id   AF-A0A6V8CAE9-F1
#
_cell.length_a   1.000
_cell.length_b   1.000
_cell.length_c   1.000
_cell.angle_alpha   90.00
_cell.angle_beta   90.00
_cell.angle_gamma   90.00
#
_symmetry.space_group_name_H-M   'P 1'
#
loop_
_entity.id
_entity.type
_entity.pdbx_description
1 polymer ?
#
loop_
_entity_poly.entity_id
_entity_poly.type
_entity_poly.pdbx_seq_one_letter_code
_entity_poly.pdbx_strand_id
1 'polypeptide(L)' 'AVSLGHPLGASGARCLITMIGAMRRIDAKSGIVTLCLGGGNAVAMLVRRG' A
#
# COMPACT_ATOMS: atom_id res chain seq x y z
N ALA A 1 5.32 -0.58 -8.86
CA ALA A 1 5.12 -0.22 -10.29
C ALA A 1 6.30 -0.69 -11.14
N VAL A 2 7.53 -0.26 -10.83
CA VAL A 2 8.72 -0.51 -11.68
C VAL A 2 9.09 -1.99 -11.84
N SER A 3 9.15 -2.77 -10.76
CA SER A 3 9.57 -4.18 -10.80
C SER A 3 8.43 -5.20 -10.92
N LEU A 4 7.18 -4.75 -10.82
CA LEU A 4 6.03 -5.61 -10.58
C LEU A 4 4.82 -5.28 -11.47
N GLY A 5 4.95 -4.31 -12.38
CA GLY A 5 3.87 -3.77 -13.21
C GLY A 5 2.94 -2.80 -12.48
N HIS A 6 2.12 -2.08 -13.25
CA HIS A 6 1.07 -1.19 -12.75
C HIS A 6 -0.28 -1.53 -13.40
N PRO A 7 -0.96 -2.61 -12.95
CA PRO A 7 -2.37 -2.77 -13.25
C PRO A 7 -3.11 -1.61 -12.58
N LEU A 8 -3.59 -0.67 -13.40
CA LEU A 8 -4.40 0.47 -12.95
C LEU A 8 -5.61 -0.09 -12.19
N GLY A 9 -5.75 0.29 -10.91
CA GLY A 9 -6.80 -0.20 -10.01
C GLY A 9 -6.33 -1.27 -8.99
N ALA A 10 -5.64 -2.33 -9.42
CA ALA A 10 -5.20 -3.40 -8.50
C ALA A 10 -3.92 -3.05 -7.71
N SER A 11 -3.16 -2.05 -8.18
CA SER A 11 -1.90 -1.62 -7.55
C SER A 11 -2.08 -1.17 -6.09
N GLY A 12 -3.19 -0.49 -5.77
CA GLY A 12 -3.48 -0.04 -4.40
C GLY A 12 -3.71 -1.20 -3.44
N ALA A 13 -4.60 -2.13 -3.81
CA ALA A 13 -4.89 -3.32 -3.02
C ALA A 13 -3.63 -4.19 -2.83
N ARG A 14 -2.82 -4.33 -3.87
CA ARG A 14 -1.55 -5.08 -3.80
C ARG A 14 -0.56 -4.45 -2.82
N CYS A 15 -0.35 -3.14 -2.88
CA CYS A 15 0.54 -2.43 -1.96
C CYS A 15 0.05 -2.58 -0.52
N LEU A 16 -1.27 -2.45 -0.31
CA LEU A 16 -1.90 -2.63 1.00
C LEU A 16 -1.70 -4.05 1.56
N ILE A 17 -2.01 -5.09 0.79
CA ILE A 17 -1.86 -6.49 1.22
C ILE A 17 -0.39 -6.83 1.50
N THR A 18 0.52 -6.35 0.66
CA THR A 18 1.96 -6.53 0.86
C THR A 18 2.42 -5.86 2.16
N MET A 19 1.98 -4.63 2.42
CA MET A 19 2.27 -3.92 3.67
C MET A 19 1.72 -4.67 4.88
N ILE A 20 0.46 -5.12 4.86
CA ILE A 20 -0.15 -5.89 5.96
C ILE A 20 0.64 -7.19 6.22
N GLY A 21 1.05 -7.90 5.16
CA GLY A 21 1.89 -9.09 5.26
C GLY A 21 3.24 -8.79 5.90
N ALA A 22 3.89 -7.69 5.51
CA ALA A 22 5.14 -7.24 6.12
C ALA A 22 4.94 -6.87 7.60
N MET A 23 3.90 -6.11 7.92
CA MET A 23 3.57 -5.72 9.30
C MET A 23 3.38 -6.93 10.21
N ARG A 24 2.73 -8.01 9.73
CA ARG A 24 2.60 -9.27 10.48
C ARG A 24 3.94 -9.93 10.76
N ARG A 25 4.86 -9.93 9.78
CA ARG A 25 6.19 -10.56 9.90
C ARG A 25 7.11 -9.83 10.90
N ILE A 26 6.99 -8.51 10.98
CA ILE A 26 7.85 -7.67 11.86
C ILE A 26 7.15 -7.24 13.16
N ASP A 27 5.97 -7.78 13.43
CA ASP A 27 5.09 -7.39 14.52
C ASP A 27 4.83 -5.86 14.65
N ALA A 28 4.71 -5.18 13.51
CA ALA A 28 4.38 -3.76 13.50
C ALA A 28 2.90 -3.51 13.86
N LYS A 29 2.67 -2.50 14.69
CA LYS A 29 1.34 -2.07 15.15
C LYS A 29 0.64 -1.11 14.18
N SER A 30 1.40 -0.39 13.36
CA SER A 30 0.85 0.57 12.39
C SER A 30 1.69 0.65 11.12
N GLY A 31 1.05 0.97 10.00
CA GLY A 31 1.69 1.18 8.71
C GLY A 31 0.89 2.15 7.84
N ILE A 32 1.55 2.82 6.90
CA ILE A 32 0.93 3.75 5.95
C ILE A 32 1.25 3.27 4.53
N VAL A 33 0.23 3.23 3.68
CA VAL A 33 0.37 3.00 2.24
C VAL A 33 -0.07 4.24 1.48
N THR A 34 0.69 4.61 0.44
CA THR A 34 0.43 5.79 -0.38
C THR A 34 0.50 5.45 -1.87
N LEU A 35 -0.35 6.08 -2.69
CA LEU A 35 -0.29 5.97 -4.15
C LEU A 35 -0.45 7.33 -4.81
N CYS A 36 0.37 7.60 -5.83
CA CYS A 36 0.13 8.69 -6.77
C CYS A 36 -0.88 8.25 -7.84
N LEU A 37 -1.67 9.20 -8.32
CA LEU A 37 -2.62 9.03 -9.39
C LEU A 37 -2.35 10.07 -10.48
N GLY A 38 -2.61 9.70 -11.74
CA GLY A 38 -2.55 10.63 -12.87
C GLY A 38 -3.44 11.85 -12.63
N GLY A 39 -3.05 13.01 -13.17
CA GLY A 39 -3.76 14.27 -12.96
C GLY A 39 -3.39 15.01 -11.67
N GLY A 40 -2.27 14.64 -11.02
CA GLY A 40 -1.71 15.41 -9.89
C GLY A 40 -2.30 15.06 -8.52
N ASN A 41 -2.92 13.90 -8.38
CA ASN A 41 -3.58 13.47 -7.14
C ASN A 41 -2.77 12.39 -6.41
N ALA A 42 -3.05 12.22 -5.12
CA ALA A 42 -2.49 11.17 -4.29
C ALA A 42 -3.49 10.69 -3.23
N VAL A 43 -3.36 9.44 -2.81
CA VAL A 43 -4.12 8.86 -1.69
C VAL A 43 -3.14 8.28 -0.67
N ALA A 44 -3.47 8.42 0.61
CA ALA A 44 -2.75 7.83 1.73
C ALA A 44 -3.72 7.15 2.70
N MET A 45 -3.35 6.00 3.26
CA MET A 45 -4.14 5.27 4.24
C MET A 45 -3.26 4.80 5.39
N LEU A 46 -3.64 5.16 6.62
CA LEU A 46 -3.08 4.62 7.85
C LEU A 46 -3.84 3.35 8.25
N VAL A 47 -3.11 2.29 8.56
CA VAL A 47 -3.65 1.02 9.07
C VAL A 47 -3.05 0.76 10.45
N ARG A 48 -3.89 0.43 11.43
CA ARG A 48 -3.47 -0.07 12.74
C ARG A 48 -3.91 -1.53 12.89
N ARG A 49 -3.01 -2.37 13.42
CA ARG A 49 -3.34 -3.74 13.81
C ARG A 49 -3.82 -3.74 15.25
N GLY A 50 -5.02 -4.27 15.46
CA GLY A 50 -5.57 -4.59 16.78
C GLY A 50 -5.02 -5.91 17.31
#